data_AF-A0A6C0HAA1-F1
#
_entry.id   AF-A0A6C0HAA1-F1
#
_cell.length_a   1.000
_cell.length_b   1.000
_cell.length_c   1.000
_cell.angle_alpha   90.00
_cell.angle_beta   90.00
_cell.angle_gamma   90.00
#
_symmetry.space_group_name_H-M   'P 1'
#
loop_
_entity.id
_entity.type
_entity.pdbx_description
1 polymer ?
#
loop_
_entity_poly.entity_id
_entity_poly.type
_entity_poly.pdbx_seq_one_letter_code
_entity_poly.pdbx_strand_id
1 'polypeptide(L)' 'MIKELEDILKEFDISQQDFTVSHYNEEDQKSIARYLKKFGPKEKKAFAIAKQHLGTSFHILHSTGYNDWKKTEKT' A
#
# COMPACT_ATOMS: atom_id res chain seq x y z
N MET A 1 3.72 -6.99 12.06
CA MET A 1 2.95 -6.09 11.17
C MET A 1 2.34 -5.00 12.05
N ILE A 2 2.35 -3.73 11.63
CA ILE A 2 1.72 -2.66 12.43
C ILE A 2 0.20 -2.70 12.26
N LYS A 3 -0.53 -2.57 13.38
CA LYS A 3 -2.00 -2.68 13.42
C LYS A 3 -2.72 -1.63 12.54
N GLU A 4 -2.11 -0.46 12.39
CA GLU A 4 -2.64 0.62 11.54
C GLU A 4 -2.71 0.22 10.06
N LEU A 5 -1.70 -0.49 9.56
CA LEU A 5 -1.65 -0.92 8.17
C LEU A 5 -2.70 -2.00 7.88
N GLU A 6 -2.89 -2.93 8.82
CA GLU A 6 -3.92 -3.98 8.71
C GLU A 6 -5.33 -3.40 8.61
N ASP A 7 -5.63 -2.36 9.38
CA ASP A 7 -6.93 -1.71 9.40
C ASP A 7 -7.23 -1.01 8.07
N ILE A 8 -6.26 -0.25 7.55
CA ILE A 8 -6.36 0.40 6.24
C ILE A 8 -6.58 -0.64 5.14
N LEU A 9 -5.87 -1.76 5.17
CA LEU A 9 -6.03 -2.80 4.14
C LEU A 9 -7.39 -3.51 4.20
N LYS A 10 -7.95 -3.67 5.40
CA LYS A 10 -9.32 -4.18 5.57
C LYS A 10 -10.36 -3.21 5.03
N GLU A 11 -10.18 -1.90 5.23
CA GLU A 11 -11.09 -0.88 4.68
C GLU A 11 -11.14 -0.86 3.15
N PHE A 12 -10.09 -1.34 2.48
CA PHE A 12 -10.03 -1.33 1.02
C PHE A 12 -10.81 -2.48 0.37
N ASP A 13 -11.57 -3.25 1.15
CA ASP A 13 -12.33 -4.44 0.69
C ASP A 13 -11.47 -5.41 -0.12
N ILE A 14 -10.18 -5.49 0.21
CA ILE A 14 -9.28 -6.44 -0.44
C ILE A 14 -9.54 -7.80 0.23
N SER A 15 -10.64 -8.43 -0.17
CA SER A 15 -10.94 -9.82 0.17
C SER A 15 -9.79 -10.70 -0.34
N GLN A 16 -8.88 -11.04 0.58
CA GLN A 16 -8.00 -12.22 0.60
C GLN A 16 -7.54 -12.71 -0.79
N GLN A 17 -6.28 -12.52 -1.18
CA GLN A 17 -5.13 -13.29 -0.70
C GLN A 17 -3.83 -12.55 -1.05
N ASP A 18 -2.79 -12.77 -0.25
CA ASP A 18 -1.39 -12.38 -0.53
C ASP A 18 -1.07 -10.89 -0.70
N PHE A 19 -1.27 -10.10 0.37
CA PHE A 19 -0.41 -8.93 0.56
C PHE A 19 0.53 -9.20 1.72
N THR A 20 1.70 -9.73 1.40
CA THR A 20 2.80 -9.92 2.34
C THR A 20 3.52 -8.58 2.56
N VAL A 21 2.83 -7.61 3.17
CA VAL A 21 3.48 -6.45 3.81
C VAL A 21 4.33 -6.85 5.00
N SER A 22 4.18 -8.08 5.47
CA SER A 22 5.03 -8.73 6.46
C SER A 22 6.51 -8.75 6.09
N HIS A 23 6.87 -8.60 4.80
CA HIS A 23 8.27 -8.52 4.36
C HIS A 23 8.90 -7.12 4.54
N TYR A 24 8.10 -6.09 4.80
CA TYR A 24 8.61 -4.74 5.02
C TYR A 24 9.06 -4.54 6.47
N ASN A 25 10.10 -3.75 6.67
CA ASN A 25 10.48 -3.32 8.02
C ASN A 25 9.41 -2.38 8.61
N GLU A 26 9.51 -2.05 9.90
CA GLU A 26 8.50 -1.22 10.57
C GLU A 26 8.40 0.20 9.99
N GLU A 27 9.51 0.77 9.52
CA GLU A 27 9.55 2.12 8.94
C GLU A 27 8.85 2.19 7.58
N ASP A 28 9.08 1.19 6.73
CA ASP A 28 8.42 1.05 5.44
C ASP A 28 6.94 0.76 5.64
N GLN A 29 6.57 -0.09 6.61
CA GLN A 29 5.16 -0.33 6.94
C GLN A 29 4.45 0.96 7.35
N LYS A 30 5.07 1.79 8.20
CA LYS A 30 4.52 3.10 8.60
C LYS A 30 4.40 4.06 7.41
N SER A 31 5.41 4.08 6.54
CA SER A 31 5.40 4.94 5.35
C SER A 31 4.31 4.51 4.36
N ILE A 32 4.16 3.20 4.14
CA ILE A 32 3.11 2.61 3.32
C ILE A 32 1.73 2.93 3.91
N ALA A 33 1.53 2.79 5.23
CA ALA A 33 0.27 3.13 5.88
C ALA A 33 -0.10 4.60 5.64
N ARG A 34 0.86 5.53 5.78
CA ARG A 34 0.66 6.95 5.48
C ARG A 34 0.29 7.20 4.03
N TYR A 35 0.97 6.53 3.10
CA TYR A 35 0.68 6.63 1.67
C TYR A 35 -0.75 6.18 1.35
N LEU A 36 -1.13 4.98 1.83
CA LEU A 36 -2.46 4.43 1.61
C LEU A 36 -3.56 5.26 2.28
N LYS A 37 -3.26 5.92 3.40
CA LYS A 37 -4.20 6.82 4.09
C LYS A 37 -4.58 8.05 3.25
N LYS A 38 -3.72 8.48 2.33
CA LYS A 38 -4.03 9.60 1.42
C LYS A 38 -4.99 9.20 0.29
N PHE A 39 -5.19 7.91 0.05
CA PHE A 39 -5.93 7.45 -1.12
C PHE A 39 -7.41 7.79 -1.02
N GLY A 40 -7.89 8.53 -2.01
CA GLY A 40 -9.31 8.69 -2.27
C GLY A 40 -9.93 7.44 -2.89
N PRO A 41 -11.26 7.40 -3.06
CA PRO A 41 -11.98 6.22 -3.56
C PRO A 41 -11.51 5.74 -4.94
N LYS A 42 -10.96 6.63 -5.78
CA LYS A 42 -10.39 6.27 -7.10
C LYS A 42 -9.05 5.56 -6.96
N GLU A 43 -8.15 6.08 -6.13
CA GLU A 43 -6.83 5.50 -5.89
C GLU A 43 -6.93 4.15 -5.18
N LYS A 44 -7.88 4.01 -4.23
CA LYS A 44 -8.17 2.72 -3.59
C LYS A 44 -8.52 1.63 -4.63
N LYS A 45 -9.38 1.96 -5.60
CA LYS A 45 -9.72 1.04 -6.70
C LYS A 45 -8.55 0.76 -7.62
N ALA A 46 -7.79 1.78 -8.02
CA ALA A 46 -6.62 1.60 -8.87
C ALA A 46 -5.57 0.70 -8.20
N PHE A 47 -5.37 0.86 -6.89
CA PHE A 47 -4.49 0.02 -6.09
C PHE A 47 -4.98 -1.43 -6.04
N ALA A 48 -6.27 -1.64 -5.80
CA ALA A 48 -6.86 -2.98 -5.83
C ALA A 48 -6.70 -3.66 -7.19
N ILE A 49 -6.92 -2.93 -8.29
CA ILE A 49 -6.74 -3.44 -9.66
C ILE A 49 -5.27 -3.77 -9.93
N ALA A 50 -4.33 -2.87 -9.61
CA ALA A 50 -2.90 -3.09 -9.80
C ALA A 50 -2.41 -4.30 -9.00
N LYS A 51 -2.88 -4.44 -7.75
CA LYS A 51 -2.58 -5.57 -6.90
C LYS A 51 -3.16 -6.88 -7.46
N GLN A 52 -4.41 -6.88 -7.90
CA GLN A 52 -5.03 -8.05 -8.51
C GLN A 52 -4.29 -8.47 -9.79
N HIS A 53 -3.80 -7.51 -10.57
CA HIS A 53 -3.08 -7.77 -11.81
C HIS A 53 -1.65 -8.29 -11.57
N LEU A 54 -0.96 -7.77 -10.55
CA LEU A 54 0.43 -8.11 -10.25
C LEU A 54 0.57 -9.26 -9.24
N GLY A 55 -0.49 -9.60 -8.51
CA GLY A 55 -0.54 -10.69 -7.54
C GLY A 55 0.64 -10.67 -6.57
N THR A 56 1.36 -11.79 -6.48
CA THR A 56 2.54 -11.98 -5.63
C THR A 56 3.77 -11.17 -6.05
N SER A 57 3.78 -10.65 -7.28
CA SER A 57 4.86 -9.77 -7.78
C SER A 57 4.63 -8.30 -7.43
N PHE A 58 3.50 -7.96 -6.80
CA PHE A 58 3.21 -6.59 -6.42
C PHE A 58 4.13 -6.12 -5.29
N HIS A 59 4.93 -5.08 -5.58
CA HIS A 59 5.84 -4.47 -4.60
C HIS A 59 5.57 -2.97 -4.51
N ILE A 60 4.93 -2.53 -3.42
CA ILE A 60 4.50 -1.13 -3.27
C ILE A 60 5.68 -0.15 -3.21
N LEU A 61 6.79 -0.52 -2.58
CA LEU A 61 8.00 0.32 -2.52
C LEU A 61 8.61 0.60 -3.90
N HIS A 62 8.36 -0.29 -4.87
CA HIS A 62 8.84 -0.14 -6.24
C HIS A 62 7.80 0.52 -7.15
N SER A 63 6.58 0.78 -6.66
CA SER A 63 5.54 1.46 -7.43
C SER A 63 5.94 2.91 -7.70
N THR A 64 5.72 3.36 -8.94
CA THR A 64 5.95 4.74 -9.34
C THR A 64 5.19 5.71 -8.45
N GLY A 65 3.94 5.41 -8.11
CA GLY A 65 3.12 6.28 -7.27
C GLY A 65 3.67 6.45 -5.85
N TYR A 66 4.19 5.37 -5.24
CA TYR A 66 4.78 5.44 -3.91
C TYR A 66 6.11 6.21 -3.92
N ASN A 67 6.95 5.98 -4.93
CA ASN A 67 8.21 6.69 -5.08
C ASN A 67 8.03 8.18 -5.35
N ASP A 68 7.01 8.54 -6.13
CA ASP A 68 6.65 9.94 -6.38
C ASP A 68 6.16 10.60 -5.09
N TRP A 69 5.20 9.98 -4.40
CA TRP A 69 4.73 10.47 -3.10
C TRP A 69 5.86 10.61 -2.07
N LYS A 70 6.77 9.63 -1.98
CA LYS A 70 7.91 9.67 -1.06
C LYS A 70 8.84 10.86 -1.33
N LYS A 71 8.92 11.35 -2.58
CA LYS A 71 9.64 12.59 -2.90
C LYS A 71 8.91 13.82 -2.38
N THR A 72 7.59 13.84 -2.46
CA THR A 72 6.77 14.96 -1.92
C THR A 72 6.85 15.08 -0.40
N GLU A 73 6.97 13.97 0.33
CA GLU A 73 7.10 13.98 1.80
C GLU A 73 8.49 14.39 2.30
N LYS A 74 9.50 14.41 1.42
CA LYS A 74 10.88 14.83 1.75
C LYS A 74 11.14 16.32 1.46
N THR A 75 10.15 17.03 0.93
CA THR A 75 10.23 18.47 0.61
C THR A 75 9.52 19.25 1.71
#